data_AF-A0A9D6FN20-F1
#
_entry.id   AF-A0A9D6FN20-F1
#
_cell.length_a   1.000
_cell.length_b   1.000
_cell.length_c   1.000
_cell.angle_alpha   90.00
_cell.angle_beta   90.00
_cell.angle_gamma   90.00
#
_symmetry.space_group_name_H-M   'P 1'
#
loop_
_entity.id
_entity.type
_entity.pdbx_description
1 polymer ?
#
loop_
_entity_poly.entity_id
_entity_poly.type
_entity_poly.pdbx_seq_one_letter_code
_entity_poly.pdbx_strand_id
1 'polypeptide(L)'
;MRAALALSAVMVMAVFFARNVSAEPAWEEIKGDHFIVYHVGKDEFAKEVVREAERFYQRIADELGYERYSNFWQWENRVKIRIYPDRESFQSSLASPGWSEGLANYDTKEIISYAWHEGFIENLLAHEIAHLIFRDFVGFKGEVPLWLDEGVAQWMESTKRQILRENAKALLKQGELIPLRTLTSTDIRDKGKEDMVKVFYIQAAMVVGFLIEEHGSENFIELCRNLRDGKLLDEALKFAYPTTIRDLEDLEQRFRKYVEAG
;
A
#
# COMPACT_ATOMS: atom_id res chain seq x y z
N MET A 1 -28.88 67.32 -50.79
CA MET A 1 -28.08 66.15 -51.19
C MET A 1 -27.15 65.78 -50.05
N ARG A 2 -27.48 64.75 -49.27
CA ARG A 2 -26.65 64.26 -48.16
C ARG A 2 -26.60 62.73 -48.21
N ALA A 3 -25.43 62.25 -47.82
CA ALA A 3 -24.85 60.92 -47.97
C ALA A 3 -25.74 59.73 -47.59
N ALA A 4 -25.58 58.66 -48.38
CA ALA A 4 -25.97 57.31 -48.04
C ALA A 4 -25.08 56.75 -46.91
N LEU A 5 -25.68 56.06 -45.95
CA LEU A 5 -25.00 55.21 -44.98
C LEU A 5 -25.59 53.81 -45.11
N ALA A 6 -24.77 52.90 -45.62
CA ALA A 6 -25.03 51.48 -45.68
C ALA A 6 -24.94 50.90 -44.27
N LEU A 7 -25.99 50.20 -43.82
CA LEU A 7 -25.88 49.29 -42.67
C LEU A 7 -25.60 47.88 -43.21
N SER A 8 -24.37 47.44 -43.00
CA SER A 8 -23.94 46.05 -43.14
C SER A 8 -24.50 45.23 -41.98
N ALA A 9 -25.41 44.30 -42.26
CA ALA A 9 -25.80 43.26 -41.30
C ALA A 9 -24.75 42.14 -41.32
N VAL A 10 -23.88 42.10 -40.31
CA VAL A 10 -22.99 40.97 -40.07
C VAL A 10 -23.77 39.94 -39.23
N MET A 11 -24.11 38.82 -39.85
CA MET A 11 -24.68 37.65 -39.17
C MET A 11 -23.54 36.93 -38.45
N VAL A 12 -23.43 37.11 -37.14
CA VAL A 12 -22.50 36.34 -36.31
C VAL A 12 -23.11 34.95 -36.09
N MET A 13 -22.63 33.94 -36.82
CA MET A 13 -22.87 32.55 -36.45
C MET A 13 -22.04 32.22 -35.21
N ALA A 14 -22.70 32.15 -34.06
CA ALA A 14 -22.12 31.57 -32.86
C ALA A 14 -21.96 30.06 -33.07
N VAL A 15 -20.72 29.63 -33.35
CA VAL A 15 -20.35 28.21 -33.27
C VAL A 15 -20.30 27.85 -31.79
N PHE A 16 -21.35 27.22 -31.28
CA PHE A 16 -21.33 26.58 -29.97
C PHE A 16 -20.42 25.35 -30.07
N PHE A 17 -19.18 25.48 -29.61
CA PHE A 17 -18.41 24.31 -29.20
C PHE A 17 -19.12 23.72 -27.98
N ALA A 18 -19.87 22.64 -28.19
CA ALA A 18 -20.29 21.78 -27.10
C ALA A 18 -19.01 21.27 -26.41
N ARG A 19 -18.69 21.84 -25.24
CA ARG A 19 -17.82 21.15 -24.30
C ARG A 19 -18.53 19.83 -24.00
N ASN A 20 -17.98 18.72 -24.45
CA ASN A 20 -18.32 17.41 -23.90
C ASN A 20 -17.98 17.47 -22.42
N VAL A 21 -18.95 17.87 -21.60
CA VAL A 21 -18.95 17.55 -20.19
C VAL A 21 -19.08 16.04 -20.17
N SER A 22 -17.94 15.36 -20.05
CA SER A 22 -17.91 13.95 -19.66
C SER A 22 -18.82 13.84 -18.45
N ALA A 23 -19.96 13.17 -18.59
CA ALA A 23 -20.81 12.90 -17.44
C ALA A 23 -19.95 12.14 -16.43
N GLU A 24 -19.90 12.60 -15.18
CA GLU A 24 -19.21 11.84 -14.15
C GLU A 24 -19.78 10.41 -14.13
N PRO A 25 -18.92 9.39 -13.99
CA PRO A 25 -19.41 8.01 -13.99
C PRO A 25 -20.50 7.85 -12.93
N ALA A 26 -21.57 7.13 -13.27
CA ALA A 26 -22.63 6.79 -12.32
C ALA A 26 -22.08 5.78 -11.30
N TRP A 27 -21.38 6.28 -10.29
CA TRP A 27 -20.79 5.46 -9.24
C TRP A 27 -21.89 4.86 -8.36
N GLU A 28 -21.85 3.54 -8.23
CA GLU A 28 -22.62 2.76 -7.26
C GLU A 28 -21.71 2.36 -6.09
N GLU A 29 -22.30 2.07 -4.93
CA GLU A 29 -21.55 1.71 -3.73
C GLU A 29 -21.97 0.36 -3.14
N ILE A 30 -20.99 -0.41 -2.68
CA ILE A 30 -21.19 -1.61 -1.88
C ILE A 30 -20.49 -1.40 -0.53
N LYS A 31 -21.27 -1.51 0.54
CA LYS A 31 -20.82 -1.24 1.91
C LYS A 31 -20.51 -2.54 2.64
N GLY A 32 -19.26 -2.69 3.06
CA GLY A 32 -18.84 -3.65 4.08
C GLY A 32 -18.78 -3.00 5.46
N ASP A 33 -18.22 -3.75 6.42
CA ASP A 33 -18.01 -3.32 7.80
C ASP A 33 -16.86 -2.30 7.87
N HIS A 34 -15.76 -2.57 7.15
CA HIS A 34 -14.52 -1.78 7.15
C HIS A 34 -14.28 -1.05 5.82
N PHE A 35 -15.00 -1.40 4.76
CA PHE A 35 -14.79 -0.85 3.42
C PHE A 35 -16.07 -0.32 2.75
N ILE A 36 -15.90 0.66 1.84
CA ILE A 36 -16.92 1.08 0.88
C ILE A 36 -16.31 0.93 -0.52
N VAL A 37 -16.88 0.06 -1.35
CA VAL A 37 -16.43 -0.14 -2.74
C VAL A 37 -17.30 0.68 -3.68
N TYR A 38 -16.70 1.66 -4.35
CA TYR A 38 -17.31 2.41 -5.44
C TYR A 38 -17.00 1.73 -6.77
N HIS A 39 -18.03 1.47 -7.58
CA HIS A 39 -17.88 0.86 -8.91
C HIS A 39 -18.82 1.48 -9.94
N VAL A 40 -18.61 1.17 -11.22
CA VAL A 40 -19.48 1.60 -12.33
C VAL A 40 -19.95 0.37 -13.09
N GLY A 41 -21.26 0.25 -13.30
CA GLY A 41 -21.85 -0.86 -14.05
C GLY A 41 -21.92 -2.15 -13.22
N LYS A 42 -21.51 -3.26 -13.82
CA LYS A 42 -21.64 -4.61 -13.24
C LYS A 42 -21.00 -4.73 -11.85
N ASP A 43 -21.72 -5.35 -10.92
CA ASP A 43 -21.36 -5.37 -9.49
C ASP A 43 -20.63 -6.65 -9.05
N GLU A 44 -20.49 -7.66 -9.92
CA GLU A 44 -19.94 -8.97 -9.52
C GLU A 44 -18.51 -8.86 -9.00
N PHE A 45 -17.66 -8.11 -9.71
CA PHE A 45 -16.28 -7.88 -9.29
C PHE A 45 -16.22 -6.99 -8.02
N ALA A 46 -17.08 -5.98 -7.91
CA ALA A 46 -17.12 -5.12 -6.72
C ALA A 46 -17.56 -5.88 -5.45
N LYS A 47 -18.51 -6.81 -5.59
CA LYS A 47 -18.92 -7.74 -4.53
C LYS A 47 -17.77 -8.67 -4.11
N GLU A 48 -16.97 -9.12 -5.05
CA GLU A 48 -15.79 -9.92 -4.76
C GLU A 48 -14.74 -9.09 -4.02
N VAL A 49 -14.46 -7.87 -4.49
CA VAL A 49 -13.52 -6.94 -3.86
C VAL A 49 -13.90 -6.64 -2.41
N VAL A 50 -15.16 -6.30 -2.10
CA VAL A 50 -15.56 -6.03 -0.70
C VAL A 50 -15.41 -7.29 0.16
N ARG A 51 -15.77 -8.47 -0.35
CA ARG A 51 -15.68 -9.73 0.39
C ARG A 51 -14.24 -10.08 0.73
N GLU A 52 -13.33 -9.96 -0.23
CA GLU A 52 -11.91 -10.25 0.00
C GLU A 52 -11.22 -9.15 0.82
N ALA A 53 -11.60 -7.88 0.67
CA ALA A 53 -11.10 -6.80 1.52
C ALA A 53 -11.40 -7.04 3.00
N GLU A 54 -12.63 -7.44 3.34
CA GLU A 54 -13.01 -7.78 4.72
C GLU A 54 -12.22 -8.98 5.26
N ARG A 55 -11.99 -10.01 4.42
CA ARG A 55 -11.16 -11.17 4.79
C ARG A 55 -9.71 -10.78 5.03
N PHE A 56 -9.14 -9.94 4.16
CA PHE A 56 -7.77 -9.46 4.33
C PHE A 56 -7.65 -8.56 5.55
N TYR A 57 -8.59 -7.68 5.81
CA TYR A 57 -8.60 -6.85 7.01
C TYR A 57 -8.56 -7.71 8.27
N GLN A 58 -9.45 -8.70 8.40
CA GLN A 58 -9.45 -9.62 9.54
C GLN A 58 -8.11 -10.33 9.68
N ARG A 59 -7.66 -11.01 8.62
CA ARG A 59 -6.39 -11.76 8.64
C ARG A 59 -5.19 -10.87 8.99
N ILE A 60 -5.06 -9.71 8.36
CA ILE A 60 -3.93 -8.80 8.58
C ILE A 60 -3.98 -8.21 9.98
N ALA A 61 -5.16 -7.84 10.47
CA ALA A 61 -5.33 -7.38 11.85
C ALA A 61 -4.95 -8.47 12.85
N ASP A 62 -5.32 -9.73 12.61
CA ASP A 62 -4.96 -10.86 13.46
C ASP A 62 -3.43 -11.13 13.43
N GLU A 63 -2.84 -11.21 12.24
CA GLU A 63 -1.41 -11.50 12.05
C GLU A 63 -0.50 -10.40 12.60
N LEU A 64 -0.92 -9.12 12.49
CA LEU A 64 -0.22 -7.99 13.10
C LEU A 64 -0.62 -7.79 14.58
N GLY A 65 -1.65 -8.51 15.07
CA GLY A 65 -2.19 -8.47 16.43
C GLY A 65 -2.91 -7.16 16.81
N TYR A 66 -3.51 -6.49 15.84
CA TYR A 66 -4.30 -5.26 16.00
C TYR A 66 -5.80 -5.48 16.32
N GLU A 67 -6.26 -6.72 16.51
CA GLU A 67 -7.64 -7.07 16.84
C GLU A 67 -8.27 -6.25 17.98
N ARG A 68 -7.46 -5.84 18.97
CA ARG A 68 -7.94 -5.14 20.18
C ARG A 68 -8.28 -3.66 19.98
N TYR A 69 -8.06 -3.09 18.79
CA TYR A 69 -8.46 -1.72 18.44
C TYR A 69 -9.84 -1.68 17.75
N SER A 70 -10.78 -2.46 18.29
CA SER A 70 -11.97 -3.07 17.66
C SER A 70 -13.07 -2.16 17.06
N ASN A 71 -12.81 -0.89 16.80
CA ASN A 71 -13.70 0.01 16.06
C ASN A 71 -13.00 0.70 14.87
N PHE A 72 -11.83 0.19 14.48
CA PHE A 72 -11.07 0.69 13.36
C PHE A 72 -11.89 0.59 12.06
N TRP A 73 -11.83 1.63 11.23
CA TRP A 73 -12.49 1.70 9.92
C TRP A 73 -14.00 1.44 9.88
N GLN A 74 -14.72 1.52 10.99
CA GLN A 74 -16.19 1.36 10.95
C GLN A 74 -16.89 2.69 10.65
N TRP A 75 -18.16 2.60 10.24
CA TRP A 75 -19.06 3.74 10.02
C TRP A 75 -18.54 4.72 8.96
N GLU A 76 -18.31 5.98 9.31
CA GLU A 76 -17.81 7.01 8.42
C GLU A 76 -16.29 6.93 8.18
N ASN A 77 -15.58 6.05 8.92
CA ASN A 77 -14.13 5.89 8.82
C ASN A 77 -13.69 4.74 7.89
N ARG A 78 -14.64 4.12 7.18
CA ARG A 78 -14.35 3.02 6.26
C ARG A 78 -13.38 3.44 5.17
N VAL A 79 -12.48 2.52 4.81
CA VAL A 79 -11.58 2.68 3.68
C VAL A 79 -12.40 2.63 2.39
N LYS A 80 -12.12 3.56 1.49
CA LYS A 80 -12.80 3.64 0.19
C LYS A 80 -12.00 2.82 -0.82
N ILE A 81 -12.67 1.99 -1.60
CA ILE A 81 -12.04 1.28 -2.73
C ILE A 81 -12.75 1.72 -3.99
N ARG A 82 -12.04 2.35 -4.92
CA ARG A 82 -12.61 2.86 -6.16
C ARG A 82 -12.18 1.99 -7.33
N ILE A 83 -13.14 1.32 -7.95
CA ILE A 83 -12.92 0.40 -9.08
C ILE A 83 -13.45 1.05 -10.37
N TYR A 84 -12.52 1.49 -11.21
CA TYR A 84 -12.83 1.97 -12.55
C TYR A 84 -13.30 0.82 -13.47
N PRO A 85 -14.14 1.10 -14.49
CA PRO A 85 -14.66 0.07 -15.37
C PRO A 85 -13.57 -0.61 -16.21
N ASP A 86 -12.49 0.10 -16.53
CA ASP A 86 -11.40 -0.37 -17.37
C ASP A 86 -10.09 0.37 -17.05
N ARG A 87 -8.99 -0.17 -17.60
CA ARG A 87 -7.64 0.36 -17.41
C ARG A 87 -7.47 1.78 -17.95
N GLU A 88 -8.13 2.14 -19.05
CA GLU A 88 -8.01 3.45 -19.69
C GLU A 88 -8.64 4.55 -18.82
N SER A 89 -9.83 4.28 -18.28
CA SER A 89 -10.53 5.13 -17.34
C SER A 89 -9.73 5.33 -16.05
N PHE A 90 -9.15 4.24 -15.53
CA PHE A 90 -8.23 4.29 -14.40
C PHE A 90 -7.02 5.18 -14.70
N GLN A 91 -6.28 4.92 -15.79
CA GLN A 91 -5.09 5.70 -16.16
C GLN A 91 -5.39 7.19 -16.37
N SER A 92 -6.55 7.51 -16.95
CA SER A 92 -6.98 8.89 -17.18
C SER A 92 -7.32 9.63 -15.88
N SER A 93 -7.64 8.90 -14.81
CA SER A 93 -7.90 9.47 -13.48
C SER A 93 -6.62 9.78 -12.68
N LEU A 94 -5.51 9.14 -13.03
CA LEU A 94 -4.22 9.34 -12.37
C LEU A 94 -3.67 10.70 -12.79
N ALA A 95 -3.74 11.69 -11.88
CA ALA A 95 -3.32 13.06 -12.16
C ALA A 95 -1.80 13.22 -12.42
N SER A 96 -0.97 12.16 -12.34
CA SER A 96 0.48 12.24 -12.54
C SER A 96 1.09 10.88 -12.96
N PRO A 97 2.12 10.85 -13.84
CA PRO A 97 2.75 9.62 -14.37
C PRO A 97 3.54 8.79 -13.35
N GLY A 98 3.48 9.11 -12.05
CA GLY A 98 4.19 8.41 -10.98
C GLY A 98 3.32 7.50 -10.11
N TRP A 99 2.02 7.35 -10.40
CA TRP A 99 1.18 6.39 -9.68
C TRP A 99 1.38 5.00 -10.29
N SER A 100 2.32 4.23 -9.75
CA SER A 100 2.55 2.84 -10.16
C SER A 100 1.39 1.97 -9.69
N GLU A 101 0.65 1.42 -10.65
CA GLU A 101 -0.13 0.16 -10.64
C GLU A 101 -1.13 -0.13 -9.49
N GLY A 102 -1.46 0.86 -8.67
CA GLY A 102 -2.52 0.82 -7.66
C GLY A 102 -1.93 1.27 -6.34
N LEU A 103 -2.39 2.42 -5.84
CA LEU A 103 -1.81 3.03 -4.65
C LEU A 103 -2.93 3.48 -3.73
N ALA A 104 -2.88 2.99 -2.50
CA ALA A 104 -3.60 3.58 -1.40
C ALA A 104 -3.12 5.02 -1.21
N ASN A 105 -4.04 5.97 -1.25
CA ASN A 105 -3.78 7.30 -0.71
C ASN A 105 -4.04 7.25 0.79
N TYR A 106 -2.96 7.34 1.56
CA TYR A 106 -2.98 7.31 3.01
C TYR A 106 -3.75 8.47 3.65
N ASP A 107 -3.69 9.66 3.04
CA ASP A 107 -4.37 10.85 3.55
C ASP A 107 -5.89 10.74 3.35
N THR A 108 -6.32 10.15 2.24
CA THR A 108 -7.74 10.00 1.91
C THR A 108 -8.32 8.62 2.26
N LYS A 109 -7.50 7.69 2.74
CA LYS A 109 -7.83 6.28 3.01
C LYS A 109 -8.57 5.64 1.85
N GLU A 110 -7.96 5.73 0.66
CA GLU A 110 -8.58 5.28 -0.58
C GLU A 110 -7.64 4.38 -1.39
N ILE A 111 -8.12 3.19 -1.76
CA ILE A 111 -7.46 2.26 -2.69
C ILE A 111 -8.12 2.42 -4.07
N ILE A 112 -7.33 2.51 -5.13
CA ILE A 112 -7.86 2.74 -6.48
C ILE A 112 -7.35 1.67 -7.44
N SER A 113 -8.26 1.04 -8.19
CA SER A 113 -7.93 0.05 -9.23
C SER A 113 -8.99 0.04 -10.34
N TYR A 114 -8.96 -0.97 -11.22
CA TYR A 114 -9.95 -1.19 -12.27
C TYR A 114 -10.48 -2.62 -12.28
N ALA A 115 -11.63 -2.82 -12.91
CA ALA A 115 -12.33 -4.09 -12.93
C ALA A 115 -11.50 -5.19 -13.61
N TRP A 116 -11.46 -6.37 -12.99
CA TRP A 116 -10.76 -7.57 -13.51
C TRP A 116 -9.25 -7.37 -13.71
N HIS A 117 -8.64 -6.45 -12.96
CA HIS A 117 -7.19 -6.32 -12.91
C HIS A 117 -6.56 -7.61 -12.34
N GLU A 118 -5.74 -8.26 -13.16
CA GLU A 118 -5.06 -9.50 -12.78
C GLU A 118 -4.15 -9.28 -11.56
N GLY A 119 -4.28 -10.14 -10.56
CA GLY A 119 -3.48 -10.06 -9.33
C GLY A 119 -3.93 -8.96 -8.36
N PHE A 120 -4.96 -8.18 -8.68
CA PHE A 120 -5.47 -7.14 -7.77
C PHE A 120 -5.97 -7.77 -6.48
N ILE A 121 -6.90 -8.71 -6.58
CA ILE A 121 -7.51 -9.33 -5.40
C ILE A 121 -6.50 -10.22 -4.68
N GLU A 122 -5.71 -10.99 -5.41
CA GLU A 122 -4.85 -12.02 -4.84
C GLU A 122 -3.65 -11.45 -4.08
N ASN A 123 -3.16 -10.28 -4.50
CA ASN A 123 -1.90 -9.72 -3.98
C ASN A 123 -2.05 -8.24 -3.61
N LEU A 124 -2.39 -7.39 -4.59
CA LEU A 124 -2.31 -5.94 -4.43
C LEU A 124 -3.29 -5.41 -3.38
N LEU A 125 -4.51 -5.95 -3.31
CA LEU A 125 -5.50 -5.52 -2.34
C LEU A 125 -5.03 -5.81 -0.91
N ALA A 126 -4.43 -6.98 -0.65
CA ALA A 126 -3.85 -7.29 0.64
C ALA A 126 -2.64 -6.39 0.97
N HIS A 127 -1.81 -6.08 -0.04
CA HIS A 127 -0.68 -5.17 0.07
C HIS A 127 -1.11 -3.76 0.50
N GLU A 128 -2.07 -3.16 -0.22
CA GLU A 128 -2.59 -1.83 0.07
C GLU A 128 -3.33 -1.76 1.41
N ILE A 129 -4.10 -2.79 1.77
CA ILE A 129 -4.77 -2.87 3.08
C ILE A 129 -3.73 -2.94 4.21
N ALA A 130 -2.66 -3.72 4.03
CA ALA A 130 -1.60 -3.84 5.02
C ALA A 130 -0.88 -2.52 5.27
N HIS A 131 -0.56 -1.79 4.20
CA HIS A 131 -0.05 -0.42 4.27
C HIS A 131 -0.97 0.51 5.07
N LEU A 132 -2.27 0.52 4.75
CA LEU A 132 -3.25 1.35 5.45
C LEU A 132 -3.35 0.98 6.94
N ILE A 133 -3.50 -0.30 7.29
CA ILE A 133 -3.56 -0.78 8.67
C ILE A 133 -2.28 -0.39 9.42
N PHE A 134 -1.13 -0.65 8.82
CA PHE A 134 0.17 -0.40 9.43
C PHE A 134 0.34 1.09 9.73
N ARG A 135 0.12 1.96 8.75
CA ARG A 135 0.29 3.41 8.88
C ARG A 135 -0.69 4.05 9.85
N ASP A 136 -1.90 3.55 9.89
CA ASP A 136 -2.87 3.98 10.88
C ASP A 136 -2.44 3.62 12.32
N PHE A 137 -1.66 2.54 12.47
CA PHE A 137 -1.11 2.13 13.75
C PHE A 137 0.16 2.88 14.14
N VAL A 138 1.18 2.89 13.27
CA VAL A 138 2.47 3.53 13.55
C VAL A 138 2.43 5.05 13.37
N GLY A 139 1.37 5.55 12.76
CA GLY A 139 1.19 6.96 12.44
C GLY A 139 1.99 7.41 11.22
N PHE A 140 1.72 8.66 10.84
CA PHE A 140 2.37 9.36 9.74
C PHE A 140 3.45 10.33 10.21
N LYS A 141 3.67 10.40 11.53
CA LYS A 141 4.61 11.31 12.18
C LYS A 141 5.69 10.46 12.85
N GLY A 142 6.92 10.58 12.39
CA GLY A 142 8.06 9.80 12.87
C GLY A 142 8.87 9.18 11.73
N GLU A 143 10.07 8.72 12.06
CA GLU A 143 10.98 8.06 11.11
C GLU A 143 10.70 6.55 11.08
N VAL A 144 9.59 6.14 10.45
CA VAL A 144 9.37 4.73 10.13
C VAL A 144 10.23 4.38 8.91
N PRO A 145 11.19 3.43 9.02
CA PRO A 145 12.04 3.05 7.88
C PRO A 145 11.20 2.52 6.72
N LEU A 146 11.56 2.88 5.49
CA LEU A 146 10.83 2.45 4.30
C LEU A 146 10.71 0.93 4.20
N TRP A 147 11.77 0.20 4.56
CA TRP A 147 11.75 -1.27 4.53
C TRP A 147 10.71 -1.87 5.48
N LEU A 148 10.38 -1.19 6.58
CA LEU A 148 9.40 -1.72 7.53
C LEU A 148 7.98 -1.57 6.97
N ASP A 149 7.68 -0.44 6.34
CA ASP A 149 6.38 -0.18 5.69
C ASP A 149 6.15 -1.15 4.52
N GLU A 150 7.09 -1.18 3.58
CA GLU A 150 7.05 -2.08 2.42
C GLU A 150 7.13 -3.55 2.83
N GLY A 151 7.93 -3.85 3.87
CA GLY A 151 8.08 -5.21 4.38
C GLY A 151 6.80 -5.75 4.98
N VAL A 152 6.02 -4.92 5.70
CA VAL A 152 4.70 -5.31 6.22
C VAL A 152 3.75 -5.61 5.08
N ALA A 153 3.67 -4.72 4.08
CA ALA A 153 2.78 -4.91 2.94
C ALA A 153 3.11 -6.17 2.13
N GLN A 154 4.38 -6.35 1.77
CA GLN A 154 4.87 -7.53 1.04
C GLN A 154 4.70 -8.83 1.86
N TRP A 155 4.92 -8.79 3.17
CA TRP A 155 4.74 -9.96 4.02
C TRP A 155 3.27 -10.38 4.11
N MET A 156 2.33 -9.44 3.99
CA MET A 156 0.89 -9.73 4.01
C MET A 156 0.35 -10.33 2.72
N GLU A 157 1.14 -10.33 1.64
CA GLU A 157 0.89 -11.11 0.42
C GLU A 157 1.21 -12.59 0.66
N SER A 158 0.37 -13.27 1.45
CA SER A 158 0.64 -14.61 2.00
C SER A 158 1.00 -15.66 0.93
N THR A 159 0.43 -15.55 -0.27
CA THR A 159 0.69 -16.41 -1.43
C THR A 159 2.15 -16.33 -1.91
N LYS A 160 2.84 -15.21 -1.68
CA LYS A 160 4.23 -14.98 -2.08
C LYS A 160 5.25 -15.41 -1.04
N ARG A 161 4.85 -15.75 0.19
CA ARG A 161 5.79 -16.06 1.28
C ARG A 161 6.73 -17.23 0.98
N GLN A 162 6.29 -18.23 0.21
CA GLN A 162 7.16 -19.35 -0.16
C GLN A 162 8.27 -18.90 -1.12
N ILE A 163 7.92 -18.19 -2.19
CA ILE A 163 8.91 -17.69 -3.15
C ILE A 163 9.83 -16.63 -2.52
N LEU A 164 9.34 -15.83 -1.57
CA LEU A 164 10.16 -14.90 -0.79
C LEU A 164 11.26 -15.62 0.01
N ARG A 165 10.92 -16.74 0.67
CA ARG A 165 11.90 -17.56 1.41
C ARG A 165 12.97 -18.14 0.50
N GLU A 166 12.55 -18.73 -0.63
CA GLU A 166 13.47 -19.31 -1.62
C GLU A 166 14.44 -18.25 -2.16
N ASN A 167 13.94 -17.07 -2.51
CA ASN A 167 14.74 -15.96 -3.00
C ASN A 167 15.68 -15.41 -1.94
N ALA A 168 15.23 -15.21 -0.70
CA ALA A 168 16.09 -14.71 0.38
C ALA A 168 17.23 -15.69 0.69
N LYS A 169 16.97 -17.00 0.64
CA LYS A 169 18.00 -18.02 0.79
C LYS A 169 19.02 -17.99 -0.35
N ALA A 170 18.57 -17.77 -1.58
CA ALA A 170 19.45 -17.58 -2.74
C ALA A 170 20.34 -16.33 -2.57
N LEU A 171 19.75 -15.20 -2.18
CA LEU A 171 20.47 -13.94 -1.91
C LEU A 171 21.50 -14.10 -0.78
N LEU A 172 21.16 -14.82 0.29
CA LEU A 172 22.09 -15.11 1.38
C LEU A 172 23.31 -15.90 0.88
N LYS A 173 23.08 -16.96 0.09
CA LYS A 173 24.15 -17.80 -0.47
C LYS A 173 25.06 -17.05 -1.43
N GLN A 174 24.52 -16.09 -2.17
CA GLN A 174 25.26 -15.25 -3.12
C GLN A 174 25.98 -14.07 -2.45
N GLY A 175 25.71 -13.82 -1.15
CA GLY A 175 26.27 -12.67 -0.44
C GLY A 175 25.62 -11.35 -0.85
N GLU A 176 24.41 -11.39 -1.39
CA GLU A 176 23.70 -10.24 -1.98
C GLU A 176 22.69 -9.59 -1.04
N LEU A 177 22.47 -10.15 0.17
CA LEU A 177 21.67 -9.47 1.19
C LEU A 177 22.28 -8.11 1.54
N ILE A 178 21.43 -7.08 1.50
CA ILE A 178 21.76 -5.70 1.85
C ILE A 178 22.02 -5.64 3.36
N PRO A 179 23.12 -5.04 3.84
CA PRO A 179 23.30 -4.81 5.28
C PRO A 179 22.12 -3.99 5.84
N LEU A 180 21.59 -4.35 7.02
CA LEU A 180 20.36 -3.72 7.54
C LEU A 180 20.52 -2.23 7.81
N ARG A 181 21.71 -1.74 8.16
CA ARG A 181 22.00 -0.29 8.23
C ARG A 181 21.82 0.40 6.86
N THR A 182 22.25 -0.27 5.78
CA THR A 182 22.07 0.22 4.41
C THR A 182 20.61 0.10 3.98
N LEU A 183 19.92 -0.98 4.34
CA LEU A 183 18.49 -1.16 4.08
C LEU A 183 17.66 -0.05 4.76
N THR A 184 18.00 0.28 6.02
CA THR A 184 17.34 1.32 6.83
C THR A 184 17.52 2.72 6.27
N SER A 185 18.69 3.03 5.71
CA SER A 185 18.99 4.35 5.13
C SER A 185 18.70 4.45 3.62
N THR A 186 18.24 3.37 2.97
CA THR A 186 17.98 3.37 1.53
C THR A 186 16.59 3.89 1.23
N ASP A 187 16.54 4.95 0.42
CA ASP A 187 15.35 5.33 -0.33
C ASP A 187 15.44 4.71 -1.74
N ILE A 188 14.57 3.74 -2.04
CA ILE A 188 14.51 3.10 -3.35
C ILE A 188 13.77 3.95 -4.39
N ARG A 189 13.02 5.00 -3.97
CA ARG A 189 12.29 5.89 -4.88
C ARG A 189 13.23 6.76 -5.71
N ASP A 190 14.44 6.99 -5.20
CA ASP A 190 15.48 7.78 -5.85
C ASP A 190 16.47 6.92 -6.69
N LYS A 191 16.37 5.59 -6.66
CA LYS A 191 17.39 4.69 -7.22
C LYS A 191 16.88 3.91 -8.44
N GLY A 192 17.38 4.28 -9.62
CA GLY A 192 17.09 3.62 -10.91
C GLY A 192 17.80 2.28 -11.17
N LYS A 193 18.03 1.43 -10.15
CA LYS A 193 18.60 0.08 -10.34
C LYS A 193 17.58 -0.98 -9.95
N GLU A 194 16.87 -1.52 -10.94
CA GLU A 194 15.80 -2.51 -10.76
C GLU A 194 16.19 -3.70 -9.87
N ASP A 195 17.43 -4.19 -9.99
CA ASP A 195 17.89 -5.35 -9.21
C ASP A 195 18.02 -5.04 -7.72
N MET A 196 18.51 -3.84 -7.35
CA MET A 196 18.58 -3.43 -5.95
C MET A 196 17.17 -3.31 -5.34
N VAL A 197 16.22 -2.78 -6.11
CA VAL A 197 14.82 -2.60 -5.67
C VAL A 197 14.17 -3.96 -5.37
N LYS A 198 14.39 -4.96 -6.23
CA LYS A 198 13.90 -6.34 -5.99
C LYS A 198 14.48 -6.92 -4.71
N VAL A 199 15.80 -6.82 -4.51
CA VAL A 199 16.46 -7.32 -3.29
C VAL A 199 15.92 -6.60 -2.05
N PHE A 200 15.70 -5.28 -2.14
CA PHE A 200 15.13 -4.48 -1.05
C PHE A 200 13.77 -5.04 -0.61
N TYR A 201 12.82 -5.23 -1.53
CA TYR A 201 11.48 -5.73 -1.18
C TYR A 201 11.50 -7.15 -0.62
N ILE A 202 12.28 -8.05 -1.23
CA ILE A 202 12.41 -9.43 -0.75
C ILE A 202 12.96 -9.45 0.68
N GLN A 203 14.04 -8.70 0.92
CA GLN A 203 14.67 -8.68 2.22
C GLN A 203 13.79 -7.97 3.27
N ALA A 204 13.17 -6.85 2.92
CA ALA A 204 12.23 -6.13 3.78
C ALA A 204 11.11 -7.04 4.29
N ALA A 205 10.43 -7.75 3.37
CA ALA A 205 9.37 -8.69 3.70
C ALA A 205 9.86 -9.80 4.63
N MET A 206 11.05 -10.35 4.36
CA MET A 206 11.62 -11.44 5.13
C MET A 206 12.11 -11.00 6.52
N VAL A 207 12.55 -9.75 6.70
CA VAL A 207 12.88 -9.21 8.03
C VAL A 207 11.60 -9.06 8.86
N VAL A 208 10.51 -8.54 8.28
CA VAL A 208 9.22 -8.46 8.97
C VAL A 208 8.68 -9.85 9.31
N GLY A 209 8.75 -10.78 8.35
CA GLY A 209 8.37 -12.17 8.58
C GLY A 209 9.13 -12.82 9.72
N PHE A 210 10.46 -12.62 9.78
CA PHE A 210 11.29 -13.06 10.91
C PHE A 210 10.79 -12.48 12.25
N LEU A 211 10.54 -11.16 12.31
CA LEU A 211 10.09 -10.49 13.53
C LEU A 211 8.72 -10.99 14.01
N ILE A 212 7.83 -11.37 13.11
CA ILE A 212 6.49 -11.88 13.44
C ILE A 212 6.54 -13.38 13.77
N GLU A 213 7.20 -14.20 12.95
CA GLU A 213 7.19 -15.66 13.10
C GLU A 213 8.02 -16.14 14.29
N GLU A 214 9.22 -15.56 14.53
CA GLU A 214 10.13 -16.01 15.60
C GLU A 214 9.85 -15.34 16.94
N HIS A 215 9.23 -14.17 16.93
CA HIS A 215 9.04 -13.36 18.15
C HIS A 215 7.59 -13.02 18.46
N GLY A 216 6.63 -13.39 17.59
CA GLY A 216 5.21 -13.18 17.79
C GLY A 216 4.75 -11.75 17.50
N SER A 217 3.46 -11.63 17.18
CA SER A 217 2.83 -10.34 16.85
C SER A 217 2.86 -9.34 18.02
N GLU A 218 2.80 -9.79 19.28
CA GLU A 218 2.85 -8.90 20.44
C GLU A 218 4.12 -8.05 20.51
N ASN A 219 5.29 -8.66 20.26
CA ASN A 219 6.56 -7.93 20.23
C ASN A 219 6.65 -7.03 18.99
N PHE A 220 6.12 -7.46 17.85
CA PHE A 220 6.05 -6.62 16.65
C PHE A 220 5.19 -5.37 16.86
N ILE A 221 4.04 -5.51 17.54
CA ILE A 221 3.20 -4.37 17.95
C ILE A 221 3.99 -3.44 18.87
N GLU A 222 4.75 -3.98 19.82
CA GLU A 222 5.54 -3.17 20.73
C GLU A 222 6.62 -2.38 19.97
N LEU A 223 7.30 -2.98 18.98
CA LEU A 223 8.21 -2.28 18.07
C LEU A 223 7.48 -1.11 17.39
N CYS A 224 6.32 -1.39 16.81
CA CYS A 224 5.51 -0.42 16.09
C CYS A 224 5.02 0.74 16.99
N ARG A 225 4.61 0.46 18.24
CA ARG A 225 4.25 1.48 19.24
C ARG A 225 5.43 2.37 19.60
N ASN A 226 6.60 1.77 19.82
CA ASN A 226 7.79 2.52 20.19
C ASN A 226 8.23 3.47 19.07
N LEU A 227 8.13 3.04 17.80
CA LEU A 227 8.38 3.89 16.63
C LEU A 227 7.34 5.02 16.53
N ARG A 228 6.05 4.71 16.69
CA ARG A 228 4.97 5.72 16.73
C ARG A 228 5.20 6.79 17.79
N ASP A 229 5.71 6.38 18.95
CA ASP A 229 5.98 7.28 20.08
C ASP A 229 7.31 8.06 19.92
N GLY A 230 7.97 7.95 18.75
CA GLY A 230 9.12 8.75 18.36
C GLY A 230 10.48 8.20 18.78
N LYS A 231 10.56 6.94 19.24
CA LYS A 231 11.86 6.30 19.54
C LYS A 231 12.62 6.00 18.25
N LEU A 232 13.95 6.09 18.34
CA LEU A 232 14.83 5.63 17.27
C LEU A 232 14.73 4.11 17.10
N LEU A 233 15.01 3.59 15.90
CA LEU A 233 14.87 2.17 15.58
C LEU A 233 15.61 1.25 16.55
N ASP A 234 16.88 1.54 16.88
CA ASP A 234 17.65 0.72 17.81
C ASP A 234 17.03 0.69 19.22
N GLU A 235 16.51 1.83 19.69
CA GLU A 235 15.81 1.89 20.97
C GLU A 235 14.49 1.10 20.91
N ALA A 236 13.71 1.28 19.85
CA ALA A 236 12.45 0.59 19.65
C ALA A 236 12.63 -0.95 19.58
N LEU A 237 13.67 -1.42 18.89
CA LEU A 237 14.06 -2.84 18.86
C LEU A 237 14.40 -3.33 20.27
N LYS A 238 15.22 -2.60 21.01
CA LYS A 238 15.61 -2.98 22.37
C LYS A 238 14.42 -3.06 23.33
N PHE A 239 13.44 -2.16 23.21
CA PHE A 239 12.22 -2.21 24.01
C PHE A 239 11.32 -3.38 23.63
N ALA A 240 11.14 -3.64 22.35
CA ALA A 240 10.28 -4.70 21.83
C ALA A 240 10.86 -6.11 22.03
N TYR A 241 12.19 -6.23 22.02
CA TYR A 241 12.90 -7.51 22.03
C TYR A 241 14.00 -7.56 23.10
N PRO A 242 13.67 -7.31 24.38
CA PRO A 242 14.64 -6.97 25.43
C PRO A 242 15.67 -8.07 25.74
N THR A 243 15.39 -9.32 25.39
CA THR A 243 16.25 -10.47 25.64
C THR A 243 16.93 -11.01 24.38
N THR A 244 16.54 -10.56 23.19
CA THR A 244 16.97 -11.15 21.92
C THR A 244 17.66 -10.15 21.00
N ILE A 245 17.08 -8.98 20.74
CA ILE A 245 17.59 -8.00 19.76
C ILE A 245 17.91 -6.70 20.49
N ARG A 246 19.20 -6.38 20.62
CA ARG A 246 19.63 -5.16 21.33
C ARG A 246 19.75 -3.94 20.43
N ASP A 247 19.94 -4.17 19.14
CA ASP A 247 20.13 -3.16 18.10
C ASP A 247 19.96 -3.79 16.70
N LEU A 248 20.12 -2.97 15.66
CA LEU A 248 20.03 -3.38 14.26
C LEU A 248 21.08 -4.43 13.83
N GLU A 249 22.23 -4.51 14.51
CA GLU A 249 23.27 -5.48 14.19
C GLU A 249 22.93 -6.88 14.73
N ASP A 250 22.43 -6.95 15.96
CA ASP A 250 21.86 -8.19 16.52
C ASP A 250 20.68 -8.68 15.65
N LEU A 251 19.83 -7.77 15.17
CA LEU A 251 18.74 -8.10 14.25
C LEU A 251 19.28 -8.74 12.97
N GLU A 252 20.30 -8.12 12.34
CA GLU A 252 20.88 -8.65 11.10
C GLU A 252 21.45 -10.06 11.29
N GLN A 253 22.22 -10.29 12.36
CA GLN A 253 22.84 -11.59 12.63
C GLN A 253 21.80 -12.70 12.82
N ARG A 254 20.70 -12.39 13.52
CA ARG A 254 19.61 -13.35 13.76
C ARG A 254 18.78 -13.59 12.51
N PHE A 255 18.43 -12.53 11.79
CA PHE A 255 17.73 -12.61 10.51
C PHE A 255 18.48 -13.51 9.52
N ARG A 256 19.80 -13.35 9.38
CA ARG A 256 20.61 -14.21 8.51
C ARG A 256 20.53 -15.69 8.89
N LYS A 257 20.52 -16.02 10.19
CA LYS A 257 20.35 -17.41 10.68
C LYS A 257 18.97 -17.96 10.38
N TYR A 258 17.92 -17.14 10.52
CA TYR A 258 16.56 -17.51 10.16
C TYR A 258 16.44 -17.85 8.67
N VAL A 259 17.00 -17.02 7.79
CA VAL A 259 17.04 -17.26 6.33
C VAL A 259 17.87 -18.50 5.97
N GLU A 260 18.92 -18.82 6.74
CA GLU A 260 19.72 -20.02 6.54
C GLU A 260 18.96 -21.30 6.92
N ALA A 261 18.18 -21.25 8.00
CA ALA A 261 17.48 -22.39 8.58
C ALA A 261 16.20 -22.78 7.83
N GLY A 262 15.46 -21.82 7.28
CA GLY A 262 14.29 -22.05 6.42
C GLY A 262 14.71 -22.46 5.01
#